data_AF-A0A1C0Z2G3-F1
#
_entry.id   AF-A0A1C0Z2G3-F1
#
_cell.length_a   1.000
_cell.length_b   1.000
_cell.length_c   1.000
_cell.angle_alpha   90.00
_cell.angle_beta   90.00
_cell.angle_gamma   90.00
#
_symmetry.space_group_name_H-M   'P 1'
#
loop_
_entity.id
_entity.type
_entity.pdbx_description
1 polymer ?
#
loop_
_entity_poly.entity_id
_entity_poly.type
_entity_poly.pdbx_seq_one_letter_code
_entity_poly.pdbx_strand_id
1 'polypeptide(L)'
;MKKTASFLVVASMLAATPAYSASSFTDMARYDDTTQQAVNDLVNRQVIKGTSSTTFSPAREITRGQVVKMLGRYLEATGKAVPSNWETKARFTDVPLSINDRELLQYAALVCDEGVFVGSDGKLNAASMLTRENLVLVLTRLAKDVDLAKYANDNGLTGNVKDLAAVKEEAKEAVQLFNALGISNVDVFNPKNAVLRVHFASFLAKLLQTIENVEQEADATGDAPIVKPVAPEQESETDTDIVKPVAPEQETNTEQPTAPDETETKPEEPNVTAPNIDEEPLPPTAGENTTPPSTGGNSTIPNEQGPIVSDEEDEEPTYTFELEDVENVEIVSSTSSEVVIRYENDVVKLGVEEALAPIFNESAMLSGAIVSLSMEDDVVTAINALHVTASGSAASPITIDGALFEEPIPIVIEAKYANVKNFADYYDTIDIQAPANAVYTVGAGEFETITGKGSLMITFTEAIAYEVTIDAPAAQVIVAENASLETLTSTEALSITVQPGGHLQDVYLPAHVDTLTMHGDIVSVNVETTSSFTLKGFGNVYELFGEATAVYVEQNGVVVHELYVDPFVDEVTIK
;
A
#
# COMPACT_ATOMS: atom_id res chain seq x y z
N MET A 1 -23.53 -24.41 -36.88
CA MET A 1 -22.60 -23.32 -36.54
C MET A 1 -22.39 -23.34 -35.04
N LYS A 2 -21.30 -23.95 -34.55
CA LYS A 2 -20.84 -23.72 -33.18
C LYS A 2 -20.22 -22.32 -33.16
N LYS A 3 -20.66 -21.44 -32.28
CA LYS A 3 -19.96 -20.17 -32.06
C LYS A 3 -18.75 -20.49 -31.18
N THR A 4 -17.58 -20.68 -31.80
CA THR A 4 -16.32 -20.54 -31.07
C THR A 4 -16.22 -19.07 -30.68
N ALA A 5 -16.20 -18.80 -29.38
CA ALA A 5 -15.80 -17.50 -28.88
C ALA A 5 -14.27 -17.45 -29.02
N SER A 6 -13.79 -17.11 -30.21
CA SER A 6 -12.39 -16.69 -30.36
C SER A 6 -12.23 -15.43 -29.52
N PHE A 7 -11.57 -15.55 -28.37
CA PHE A 7 -10.91 -14.40 -27.77
C PHE A 7 -9.98 -13.84 -28.84
N LEU A 8 -10.24 -12.62 -29.26
CA LEU A 8 -9.47 -11.99 -30.31
C LEU A 8 -8.13 -11.62 -29.69
N VAL A 9 -7.09 -12.43 -29.92
CA VAL A 9 -5.72 -12.03 -29.64
C VAL A 9 -5.45 -10.79 -30.49
N VAL A 10 -5.42 -9.61 -29.86
CA VAL A 10 -5.10 -8.33 -30.53
C VAL A 10 -3.57 -8.25 -30.71
N ALA A 11 -3.04 -9.16 -31.52
CA ALA A 11 -1.64 -9.17 -31.93
C ALA A 11 -1.37 -8.13 -33.03
N SER A 12 -1.63 -6.85 -32.75
CA SER A 12 -1.08 -5.72 -33.53
C SER A 12 -1.33 -4.35 -32.89
N MET A 13 -0.63 -4.07 -31.80
CA MET A 13 -0.07 -2.72 -31.57
C MET A 13 1.37 -2.88 -31.07
N LEU A 14 2.35 -2.74 -31.98
CA LEU A 14 3.67 -2.26 -31.58
C LEU A 14 3.56 -0.75 -31.30
N ALA A 15 2.92 -0.41 -30.18
CA ALA A 15 3.39 0.72 -29.41
C ALA A 15 4.56 0.21 -28.58
N ALA A 16 5.67 0.95 -28.51
CA ALA A 16 6.70 0.66 -27.53
C ALA A 16 6.08 0.85 -26.15
N THR A 17 5.69 -0.24 -25.49
CA THR A 17 5.36 -0.20 -24.07
C THR A 17 6.61 0.26 -23.35
N PRO A 18 6.58 1.32 -22.52
CA PRO A 18 7.68 1.55 -21.59
C PRO A 18 7.91 0.26 -20.79
N ALA A 19 9.15 -0.01 -20.39
CA ALA A 19 9.41 -1.09 -19.45
C ALA A 19 8.68 -0.74 -18.15
N TYR A 20 7.49 -1.33 -17.96
CA TYR A 20 6.64 -1.01 -16.82
C TYR A 20 7.35 -1.47 -15.55
N SER A 21 7.62 -0.52 -14.66
CA SER A 21 8.30 -0.78 -13.40
C SER A 21 7.55 -1.86 -12.63
N ALA A 22 8.28 -2.87 -12.15
CA ALA A 22 7.68 -3.94 -11.37
C ALA A 22 7.06 -3.36 -10.10
N SER A 23 5.88 -3.85 -9.72
CA SER A 23 5.23 -3.49 -8.46
C SER A 23 6.06 -4.00 -7.27
N SER A 24 7.04 -3.21 -6.84
CA SER A 24 7.98 -3.55 -5.77
C SER A 24 7.34 -3.40 -4.39
N PHE A 25 6.28 -4.18 -4.13
CA PHE A 25 5.68 -4.25 -2.82
C PHE A 25 6.71 -4.75 -1.80
N THR A 26 7.02 -3.95 -0.79
CA THR A 26 8.11 -4.23 0.17
C THR A 26 7.83 -5.51 0.97
N ASP A 27 6.55 -5.75 1.31
CA ASP A 27 6.07 -6.92 2.02
C ASP A 27 6.05 -8.23 1.18
N MET A 28 6.29 -8.12 -0.13
CA MET A 28 6.45 -9.25 -1.06
C MET A 28 7.89 -9.76 -1.17
N ALA A 29 8.90 -8.99 -0.76
CA ALA A 29 10.33 -9.32 -0.94
C ALA A 29 10.77 -10.66 -0.29
N ARG A 30 10.00 -11.17 0.69
CA ARG A 30 10.24 -12.45 1.37
C ARG A 30 9.62 -13.67 0.69
N TYR A 31 8.85 -13.48 -0.38
CA TYR A 31 8.24 -14.58 -1.15
C TYR A 31 9.15 -14.98 -2.31
N ASP A 32 8.97 -16.21 -2.82
CA ASP A 32 9.73 -16.69 -3.97
C ASP A 32 9.40 -15.92 -5.27
N ASP A 33 10.34 -15.91 -6.22
CA ASP A 33 10.20 -15.18 -7.49
C ASP A 33 8.93 -15.53 -8.27
N THR A 34 8.47 -16.79 -8.23
CA THR A 34 7.24 -17.20 -8.93
C THR A 34 6.00 -16.59 -8.27
N THR A 35 6.00 -16.50 -6.93
CA THR A 35 4.94 -15.84 -6.17
C THR A 35 4.97 -14.31 -6.36
N GLN A 36 6.16 -13.70 -6.42
CA GLN A 36 6.31 -12.27 -6.73
C GLN A 36 5.84 -11.95 -8.16
N GLN A 37 6.27 -12.72 -9.16
CA GLN A 37 5.82 -12.59 -10.56
C GLN A 37 4.31 -12.73 -10.68
N ALA A 38 3.69 -13.73 -10.03
CA ALA A 38 2.24 -13.91 -10.03
C ALA A 38 1.45 -12.70 -9.48
N VAL A 39 2.02 -11.97 -8.50
CA VAL A 39 1.44 -10.71 -8.02
C VAL A 39 1.66 -9.60 -9.04
N ASN A 40 2.90 -9.42 -9.51
CA ASN A 40 3.27 -8.36 -10.45
C ASN A 40 2.49 -8.45 -11.77
N ASP A 41 2.35 -9.64 -12.35
CA ASP A 41 1.57 -9.87 -13.57
C ASP A 41 0.10 -9.45 -13.42
N LEU A 42 -0.50 -9.73 -12.26
CA LEU A 42 -1.89 -9.37 -11.98
C LEU A 42 -2.06 -7.88 -11.62
N VAL A 43 -1.03 -7.21 -11.09
CA VAL A 43 -0.99 -5.75 -10.92
C VAL A 43 -0.83 -5.05 -12.28
N ASN A 44 0.08 -5.55 -13.12
CA ASN A 44 0.31 -5.05 -14.47
C ASN A 44 -0.94 -5.19 -15.35
N ARG A 45 -1.68 -6.29 -15.20
CA ARG A 45 -3.02 -6.49 -15.82
C ARG A 45 -4.15 -5.71 -15.11
N GLN A 46 -3.85 -4.88 -14.12
CA GLN A 46 -4.77 -4.10 -13.27
C GLN A 46 -5.87 -4.91 -12.54
N VAL A 47 -5.72 -6.23 -12.47
CA VAL A 47 -6.65 -7.18 -11.85
C VAL A 47 -6.63 -7.05 -10.33
N ILE A 48 -5.43 -7.01 -9.75
CA ILE A 48 -5.23 -6.78 -8.32
C ILE A 48 -4.52 -5.44 -8.11
N LYS A 49 -4.67 -4.89 -6.90
CA LYS A 49 -3.93 -3.73 -6.40
C LYS A 49 -3.35 -4.08 -5.04
N GLY A 50 -2.32 -3.36 -4.62
CA GLY A 50 -1.87 -3.40 -3.23
C GLY A 50 -2.96 -2.89 -2.27
N THR A 51 -2.67 -2.98 -0.98
CA THR A 51 -3.38 -2.22 0.05
C THR A 51 -2.85 -0.78 0.16
N SER A 52 -1.62 -0.54 -0.28
CA SER A 52 -1.07 0.77 -0.68
C SER A 52 -0.31 0.62 -2.01
N SER A 53 0.44 1.65 -2.42
CA SER A 53 1.38 1.61 -3.56
C SER A 53 2.53 0.62 -3.30
N THR A 54 3.07 0.65 -2.08
CA THR A 54 4.23 -0.14 -1.60
C THR A 54 3.88 -1.42 -0.82
N THR A 55 2.62 -1.66 -0.46
CA THR A 55 2.22 -2.82 0.38
C THR A 55 1.14 -3.67 -0.30
N PHE A 56 1.34 -4.98 -0.40
CA PHE A 56 0.36 -5.92 -0.98
C PHE A 56 -0.60 -6.53 0.05
N SER A 57 -0.18 -6.60 1.32
CA SER A 57 -0.79 -7.38 2.40
C SER A 57 -0.91 -8.88 2.09
N PRO A 58 0.17 -9.60 1.70
CA PRO A 58 0.10 -10.97 1.20
C PRO A 58 -0.54 -11.96 2.19
N ALA A 59 -0.33 -11.73 3.49
CA ALA A 59 -0.85 -12.55 4.58
C ALA A 59 -2.27 -12.17 5.04
N ARG A 60 -2.88 -11.10 4.51
CA ARG A 60 -4.27 -10.71 4.85
C ARG A 60 -5.26 -11.67 4.20
N GLU A 61 -6.27 -12.09 4.96
CA GLU A 61 -7.38 -12.89 4.41
C GLU A 61 -8.23 -12.05 3.44
N ILE A 62 -8.70 -12.67 2.36
CA ILE A 62 -9.52 -12.00 1.34
C ILE A 62 -11.02 -12.20 1.57
N THR A 63 -11.73 -11.07 1.57
CA THR A 63 -13.20 -11.08 1.58
C THR A 63 -13.77 -11.44 0.21
N ARG A 64 -15.00 -11.93 0.19
CA ARG A 64 -15.71 -12.25 -1.06
C ARG A 64 -15.93 -11.01 -1.94
N GLY A 65 -16.16 -9.84 -1.32
CA GLY A 65 -16.26 -8.56 -2.02
C GLY A 65 -14.96 -8.16 -2.72
N GLN A 66 -13.80 -8.35 -2.07
CA GLN A 66 -12.50 -8.09 -2.70
C GLN A 66 -12.28 -8.96 -3.95
N VAL A 67 -12.59 -10.25 -3.87
CA VAL A 67 -12.48 -11.16 -5.03
C VAL A 67 -13.43 -10.78 -6.16
N VAL A 68 -14.67 -10.35 -5.84
CA VAL A 68 -15.61 -9.85 -6.84
C VAL A 68 -15.04 -8.65 -7.59
N LYS A 69 -14.41 -7.70 -6.90
CA LYS A 69 -13.79 -6.53 -7.54
C LYS A 69 -12.59 -6.94 -8.41
N MET A 70 -11.72 -7.83 -7.92
CA MET A 70 -10.58 -8.33 -8.69
C MET A 70 -11.00 -9.09 -9.96
N LEU A 71 -11.93 -10.05 -9.84
CA LEU A 71 -12.41 -10.82 -10.99
C LEU A 71 -13.28 -10.00 -11.95
N GLY A 72 -13.99 -8.98 -11.44
CA GLY A 72 -14.70 -8.01 -12.26
C GLY A 72 -13.76 -7.21 -13.16
N ARG A 73 -12.67 -6.65 -12.59
CA ARG A 73 -11.62 -5.97 -13.37
C ARG A 73 -10.99 -6.88 -14.40
N TYR A 74 -10.69 -8.14 -14.06
CA TYR A 74 -10.17 -9.11 -15.02
C TYR A 74 -11.14 -9.35 -16.19
N LEU A 75 -12.43 -9.55 -15.92
CA LEU A 75 -13.44 -9.75 -16.95
C LEU A 75 -13.58 -8.50 -17.85
N GLU A 76 -13.58 -7.30 -17.26
CA GLU A 76 -13.67 -6.04 -18.01
C GLU A 76 -12.42 -5.80 -18.87
N ALA A 77 -11.21 -5.99 -18.32
CA ALA A 77 -9.94 -5.88 -19.03
C ALA A 77 -9.81 -6.91 -20.18
N THR A 78 -10.47 -8.07 -20.06
CA THR A 78 -10.56 -9.09 -21.12
C THR A 78 -11.77 -8.88 -22.06
N GLY A 79 -12.44 -7.72 -21.99
CA GLY A 79 -13.45 -7.29 -22.96
C GLY A 79 -14.90 -7.72 -22.64
N LYS A 80 -15.18 -8.23 -21.44
CA LYS A 80 -16.56 -8.45 -20.98
C LYS A 80 -17.19 -7.12 -20.58
N ALA A 81 -18.23 -6.71 -21.30
CA ALA A 81 -18.93 -5.46 -21.01
C ALA A 81 -19.69 -5.55 -19.68
N VAL A 82 -19.47 -4.56 -18.80
CA VAL A 82 -20.28 -4.34 -17.60
C VAL A 82 -21.77 -4.25 -17.97
N PRO A 83 -22.68 -4.97 -17.30
CA PRO A 83 -24.10 -4.95 -17.63
C PRO A 83 -24.70 -3.54 -17.47
N SER A 84 -25.25 -2.96 -18.53
CA SER A 84 -25.75 -1.56 -18.55
C SER A 84 -26.88 -1.24 -17.56
N ASN A 85 -27.39 -2.23 -16.84
CA ASN A 85 -28.40 -2.09 -15.78
C ASN A 85 -27.83 -2.29 -14.36
N TRP A 86 -26.50 -2.27 -14.18
CA TRP A 86 -25.86 -2.47 -12.87
C TRP A 86 -26.36 -1.48 -11.80
N GLU A 87 -26.59 -0.20 -12.18
CA GLU A 87 -27.14 0.82 -11.28
C GLU A 87 -28.66 0.74 -11.05
N THR A 88 -29.38 -0.11 -11.80
CA THR A 88 -30.86 -0.18 -11.77
C THR A 88 -31.41 -1.55 -11.39
N LYS A 89 -30.55 -2.57 -11.26
CA LYS A 89 -30.93 -3.93 -10.83
C LYS A 89 -29.81 -4.57 -10.02
N ALA A 90 -29.95 -4.60 -8.70
CA ALA A 90 -29.07 -5.39 -7.83
C ALA A 90 -29.09 -6.88 -8.23
N ARG A 91 -27.94 -7.55 -8.14
CA ARG A 91 -27.82 -9.01 -8.37
C ARG A 91 -27.78 -9.83 -7.09
N PHE A 92 -27.38 -9.21 -5.99
CA PHE A 92 -27.41 -9.80 -4.65
C PHE A 92 -28.23 -8.91 -3.71
N THR A 93 -28.98 -9.52 -2.79
CA THR A 93 -29.92 -8.79 -1.91
C THR A 93 -29.22 -7.95 -0.84
N ASP A 94 -27.96 -8.25 -0.54
CA ASP A 94 -27.06 -7.57 0.39
C ASP A 94 -26.07 -6.63 -0.31
N VAL A 95 -26.20 -6.43 -1.62
CA VAL A 95 -25.47 -5.40 -2.39
C VAL A 95 -26.51 -4.46 -3.02
N PRO A 96 -27.12 -3.56 -2.22
CA PRO A 96 -28.19 -2.69 -2.67
C PRO A 96 -27.67 -1.63 -3.64
N LEU A 97 -28.56 -1.08 -4.48
CA LEU A 97 -28.22 -0.03 -5.45
C LEU A 97 -27.65 1.25 -4.81
N SER A 98 -27.95 1.47 -3.52
CA SER A 98 -27.51 2.58 -2.69
C SER A 98 -26.18 2.34 -1.96
N ILE A 99 -25.49 1.22 -2.19
CA ILE A 99 -24.20 0.96 -1.53
C ILE A 99 -23.13 1.98 -1.95
N ASN A 100 -22.32 2.41 -0.98
CA ASN A 100 -21.23 3.37 -1.18
C ASN A 100 -20.09 2.80 -2.06
N ASP A 101 -19.78 1.51 -1.92
CA ASP A 101 -18.81 0.81 -2.77
C ASP A 101 -19.39 0.57 -4.18
N ARG A 102 -19.32 1.62 -5.01
CA ARG A 102 -19.80 1.61 -6.41
C ARG A 102 -19.09 0.55 -7.24
N GLU A 103 -17.80 0.34 -6.99
CA GLU A 103 -16.98 -0.67 -7.67
C GLU A 103 -17.48 -2.08 -7.35
N LEU A 104 -17.83 -2.35 -6.09
CA LEU A 104 -18.46 -3.61 -5.69
C LEU A 104 -19.82 -3.79 -6.36
N LEU A 105 -20.67 -2.77 -6.41
CA LEU A 105 -21.97 -2.87 -7.10
C LEU A 105 -21.82 -3.18 -8.59
N GLN A 106 -20.93 -2.45 -9.27
CA GLN A 106 -20.61 -2.62 -10.69
C GLN A 106 -20.12 -4.04 -10.99
N TYR A 107 -19.09 -4.49 -10.28
CA TYR A 107 -18.49 -5.79 -10.55
C TYR A 107 -19.31 -6.97 -10.02
N ALA A 108 -20.07 -6.80 -8.94
CA ALA A 108 -21.05 -7.80 -8.49
C ALA A 108 -22.09 -8.08 -9.58
N ALA A 109 -22.50 -7.07 -10.36
CA ALA A 109 -23.37 -7.29 -11.52
C ALA A 109 -22.66 -8.09 -12.63
N LEU A 110 -21.42 -7.71 -12.99
CA LEU A 110 -20.65 -8.37 -14.04
C LEU A 110 -20.33 -9.84 -13.72
N VAL A 111 -19.75 -10.14 -12.55
CA VAL A 111 -19.36 -11.52 -12.19
C VAL A 111 -20.57 -12.44 -11.97
N CYS A 112 -21.73 -11.88 -11.63
CA CYS A 112 -22.98 -12.63 -11.50
C CYS A 112 -23.60 -12.97 -12.86
N ASP A 113 -23.68 -11.99 -13.77
CA ASP A 113 -24.23 -12.19 -15.12
C ASP A 113 -23.32 -13.11 -15.96
N GLU A 114 -22.00 -13.06 -15.77
CA GLU A 114 -21.06 -14.05 -16.35
C GLU A 114 -21.06 -15.40 -15.61
N GLY A 115 -21.78 -15.55 -14.50
CA GLY A 115 -21.89 -16.80 -13.75
C GLY A 115 -20.63 -17.23 -12.97
N VAL A 116 -19.64 -16.35 -12.85
CA VAL A 116 -18.39 -16.58 -12.11
C VAL A 116 -18.67 -16.60 -10.60
N PHE A 117 -19.51 -15.68 -10.13
CA PHE A 117 -19.88 -15.56 -8.72
C PHE A 117 -21.40 -15.67 -8.53
N VAL A 118 -21.85 -16.72 -7.83
CA VAL A 118 -23.29 -17.07 -7.71
C VAL A 118 -23.89 -16.66 -6.34
N GLY A 119 -23.05 -16.36 -5.35
CA GLY A 119 -23.50 -16.04 -3.99
C GLY A 119 -23.92 -17.27 -3.16
N SER A 120 -24.69 -17.05 -2.10
CA SER A 120 -25.46 -18.05 -1.35
C SER A 120 -26.83 -17.44 -1.03
N ASP A 121 -27.92 -18.15 -1.31
CA ASP A 121 -29.29 -17.72 -0.95
C ASP A 121 -29.67 -16.31 -1.46
N GLY A 122 -29.13 -15.93 -2.61
CA GLY A 122 -29.31 -14.60 -3.21
C GLY A 122 -28.42 -13.50 -2.62
N LYS A 123 -27.53 -13.81 -1.67
CA LYS A 123 -26.56 -12.89 -1.06
C LYS A 123 -25.14 -13.09 -1.59
N LEU A 124 -24.38 -12.01 -1.68
CA LEU A 124 -22.95 -12.04 -1.95
C LEU A 124 -22.17 -12.46 -0.70
N ASN A 125 -22.61 -12.01 0.48
CA ASN A 125 -21.90 -12.01 1.76
C ASN A 125 -20.53 -11.35 1.60
N ALA A 126 -20.54 -10.06 1.20
CA ALA A 126 -19.35 -9.35 0.73
C ALA A 126 -18.20 -9.26 1.75
N ALA A 127 -18.51 -9.05 3.02
CA ALA A 127 -17.54 -8.96 4.11
C ALA A 127 -16.97 -10.32 4.54
N SER A 128 -17.68 -11.43 4.30
CA SER A 128 -17.23 -12.76 4.73
C SER A 128 -15.99 -13.22 3.97
N MET A 129 -15.08 -13.90 4.66
CA MET A 129 -13.86 -14.45 4.07
C MET A 129 -14.16 -15.54 3.04
N LEU A 130 -13.36 -15.61 1.97
CA LEU A 130 -13.47 -16.65 0.96
C LEU A 130 -12.67 -17.89 1.39
N THR A 131 -13.34 -19.02 1.58
CA THR A 131 -12.66 -20.29 1.85
C THR A 131 -12.02 -20.90 0.61
N ARG A 132 -10.95 -21.69 0.80
CA ARG A 132 -10.16 -22.29 -0.29
C ARG A 132 -10.97 -23.20 -1.22
N GLU A 133 -11.91 -23.98 -0.69
CA GLU A 133 -12.83 -24.78 -1.54
C GLU A 133 -13.79 -23.93 -2.38
N ASN A 134 -14.21 -22.77 -1.87
CA ASN A 134 -15.09 -21.85 -2.61
C ASN A 134 -14.30 -21.07 -3.67
N LEU A 135 -13.03 -20.74 -3.42
CA LEU A 135 -12.14 -20.14 -4.43
C LEU A 135 -12.03 -21.02 -5.66
N VAL A 136 -11.75 -22.31 -5.47
CA VAL A 136 -11.59 -23.26 -6.59
C VAL A 136 -12.89 -23.35 -7.41
N LEU A 137 -14.08 -23.32 -6.78
CA LEU A 137 -15.35 -23.25 -7.52
C LEU A 137 -15.52 -21.96 -8.33
N VAL A 138 -15.15 -20.81 -7.77
CA VAL A 138 -15.22 -19.51 -8.46
C VAL A 138 -14.25 -19.47 -9.65
N LEU A 139 -13.01 -19.92 -9.46
CA LEU A 139 -11.99 -20.00 -10.50
C LEU A 139 -12.33 -21.04 -11.58
N THR A 140 -12.97 -22.16 -11.23
CA THR A 140 -13.51 -23.12 -12.21
C THR A 140 -14.60 -22.49 -13.08
N ARG A 141 -15.46 -21.63 -12.51
CA ARG A 141 -16.49 -20.90 -13.28
C ARG A 141 -15.90 -19.78 -14.13
N LEU A 142 -14.78 -19.17 -13.71
CA LEU A 142 -14.03 -18.22 -14.52
C LEU A 142 -13.51 -18.90 -15.79
N ALA A 143 -12.96 -20.11 -15.66
CA ALA A 143 -12.42 -20.91 -16.74
C ALA A 143 -13.46 -21.75 -17.52
N LYS A 144 -14.77 -21.49 -17.36
CA LYS A 144 -15.88 -22.30 -17.92
C LYS A 144 -15.82 -22.56 -19.42
N ASP A 145 -15.15 -21.70 -20.19
CA ASP A 145 -15.04 -21.77 -21.64
C ASP A 145 -13.86 -22.66 -22.10
N VAL A 146 -13.05 -23.18 -21.16
CA VAL A 146 -11.87 -24.03 -21.39
C VAL A 146 -12.05 -25.41 -20.73
N ASP A 147 -11.87 -26.50 -21.48
CA ASP A 147 -11.99 -27.86 -20.95
C ASP A 147 -10.69 -28.32 -20.26
N LEU A 148 -10.43 -27.72 -19.10
CA LEU A 148 -9.27 -28.02 -18.24
C LEU A 148 -9.22 -29.49 -17.83
N ALA A 149 -10.38 -30.13 -17.64
CA ALA A 149 -10.47 -31.55 -17.30
C ALA A 149 -10.01 -32.42 -18.46
N LYS A 150 -10.41 -32.11 -19.70
CA LYS A 150 -9.88 -32.79 -20.89
C LYS A 150 -8.37 -32.59 -21.02
N TYR A 151 -7.86 -31.37 -20.89
CA TYR A 151 -6.42 -31.10 -20.99
C TYR A 151 -5.59 -31.90 -19.97
N ALA A 152 -6.06 -31.99 -18.71
CA ALA A 152 -5.43 -32.84 -17.70
C ALA A 152 -5.43 -34.32 -18.09
N ASN A 153 -6.56 -34.83 -18.59
CA ASN A 153 -6.68 -36.24 -19.00
C ASN A 153 -5.83 -36.58 -20.23
N ASP A 154 -5.81 -35.73 -21.25
CA ASP A 154 -5.02 -35.91 -22.48
C ASP A 154 -3.51 -35.97 -22.17
N ASN A 155 -3.05 -35.16 -21.20
CA ASN A 155 -1.67 -35.12 -20.72
C ASN A 155 -1.37 -36.13 -19.58
N GLY A 156 -2.33 -36.98 -19.20
CA GLY A 156 -2.16 -38.00 -18.16
C GLY A 156 -1.90 -37.45 -16.76
N LEU A 157 -2.32 -36.21 -16.47
CA LEU A 157 -2.11 -35.52 -15.21
C LEU A 157 -3.11 -36.00 -14.14
N THR A 158 -2.62 -36.27 -12.93
CA THR A 158 -3.44 -36.75 -11.81
C THR A 158 -3.10 -36.02 -10.52
N GLY A 159 -4.12 -35.52 -9.82
CA GLY A 159 -3.97 -34.87 -8.52
C GLY A 159 -3.96 -35.86 -7.35
N ASN A 160 -3.22 -35.52 -6.30
CA ASN A 160 -3.11 -36.28 -5.04
C ASN A 160 -3.36 -35.35 -3.84
N VAL A 161 -4.63 -35.28 -3.40
CA VAL A 161 -5.07 -34.44 -2.28
C VAL A 161 -5.53 -35.34 -1.13
N LYS A 162 -4.79 -35.31 -0.02
CA LYS A 162 -4.96 -36.20 1.16
C LYS A 162 -6.24 -35.92 1.94
N ASP A 163 -6.62 -34.65 2.05
CA ASP A 163 -7.77 -34.16 2.81
C ASP A 163 -9.01 -33.91 1.94
N LEU A 164 -9.07 -34.54 0.75
CA LEU A 164 -10.21 -34.46 -0.18
C LEU A 164 -11.55 -34.84 0.48
N ALA A 165 -11.53 -35.66 1.53
CA ALA A 165 -12.72 -36.00 2.32
C ALA A 165 -13.31 -34.82 3.11
N ALA A 166 -12.53 -33.77 3.40
CA ALA A 166 -12.99 -32.54 4.05
C ALA A 166 -13.51 -31.49 3.06
N VAL A 167 -13.28 -31.67 1.76
CA VAL A 167 -13.79 -30.81 0.68
C VAL A 167 -15.28 -31.08 0.50
N LYS A 168 -16.09 -30.03 0.33
CA LYS A 168 -17.52 -30.16 -0.02
C LYS A 168 -17.70 -30.91 -1.34
N GLU A 169 -18.80 -31.64 -1.48
CA GLU A 169 -18.98 -32.58 -2.61
C GLU A 169 -18.81 -31.91 -3.98
N GLU A 170 -19.44 -30.75 -4.21
CA GLU A 170 -19.38 -30.07 -5.50
C GLU A 170 -17.99 -29.51 -5.86
N ALA A 171 -17.06 -29.42 -4.91
CA ALA A 171 -15.71 -28.90 -5.11
C ALA A 171 -14.63 -29.98 -5.25
N LYS A 172 -14.94 -31.26 -4.99
CA LYS A 172 -13.94 -32.35 -4.98
C LYS A 172 -13.22 -32.51 -6.32
N GLU A 173 -13.98 -32.62 -7.41
CA GLU A 173 -13.42 -32.78 -8.77
C GLU A 173 -12.54 -31.59 -9.14
N ALA A 174 -12.99 -30.37 -8.85
CA ALA A 174 -12.25 -29.15 -9.13
C ALA A 174 -10.96 -29.02 -8.29
N VAL A 175 -10.97 -29.42 -7.01
CA VAL A 175 -9.78 -29.45 -6.15
C VAL A 175 -8.76 -30.49 -6.64
N GLN A 176 -9.21 -31.67 -7.05
CA GLN A 176 -8.33 -32.67 -7.68
C GLN A 176 -7.74 -32.16 -9.00
N LEU A 177 -8.54 -31.50 -9.83
CA LEU A 177 -8.13 -30.95 -11.12
C LEU A 177 -7.09 -29.82 -10.95
N PHE A 178 -7.33 -28.88 -10.03
CA PHE A 178 -6.39 -27.79 -9.74
C PHE A 178 -5.06 -28.31 -9.17
N ASN A 179 -5.07 -29.44 -8.49
CA ASN A 179 -3.84 -30.11 -8.06
C ASN A 179 -3.14 -30.86 -9.21
N ALA A 180 -3.89 -31.57 -10.06
CA ALA A 180 -3.36 -32.23 -11.25
C ALA A 180 -2.65 -31.25 -12.21
N LEU A 181 -3.21 -30.04 -12.36
CA LEU A 181 -2.69 -28.97 -13.21
C LEU A 181 -1.57 -28.13 -12.55
N GLY A 182 -1.19 -28.41 -11.30
CA GLY A 182 -0.15 -27.63 -10.59
C GLY A 182 -0.59 -26.22 -10.15
N ILE A 183 -1.84 -25.82 -10.41
CA ILE A 183 -2.44 -24.56 -9.90
C ILE A 183 -2.38 -24.56 -8.36
N SER A 184 -2.61 -25.71 -7.74
CA SER A 184 -2.31 -25.96 -6.33
C SER A 184 -1.29 -27.07 -6.16
N ASN A 185 -0.13 -26.78 -5.57
CA ASN A 185 1.00 -27.70 -5.42
C ASN A 185 1.08 -28.40 -4.04
N VAL A 186 0.05 -28.26 -3.19
CA VAL A 186 0.00 -28.88 -1.84
C VAL A 186 -0.81 -30.16 -1.84
N ASP A 187 -0.35 -31.17 -1.08
CA ASP A 187 -1.07 -32.44 -0.90
C ASP A 187 -2.06 -32.42 0.28
N VAL A 188 -1.99 -31.41 1.14
CA VAL A 188 -3.02 -31.05 2.14
C VAL A 188 -3.61 -29.70 1.72
N PHE A 189 -4.83 -29.73 1.21
CA PHE A 189 -5.46 -28.58 0.57
C PHE A 189 -6.04 -27.57 1.56
N ASN A 190 -6.39 -27.97 2.78
CA ASN A 190 -7.03 -27.15 3.83
C ASN A 190 -8.29 -26.42 3.33
N PRO A 191 -9.35 -27.14 2.88
CA PRO A 191 -10.48 -26.55 2.14
C PRO A 191 -11.29 -25.50 2.89
N LYS A 192 -11.34 -25.58 4.22
CA LYS A 192 -12.17 -24.72 5.07
C LYS A 192 -11.49 -23.42 5.48
N ASN A 193 -10.15 -23.35 5.41
CA ASN A 193 -9.41 -22.14 5.75
C ASN A 193 -9.76 -21.02 4.77
N ALA A 194 -9.72 -19.78 5.25
CA ALA A 194 -9.76 -18.61 4.40
C ALA A 194 -8.54 -18.56 3.46
N VAL A 195 -8.70 -17.81 2.37
CA VAL A 195 -7.64 -17.57 1.39
C VAL A 195 -6.90 -16.29 1.77
N LEU A 196 -5.57 -16.31 1.68
CA LEU A 196 -4.73 -15.11 1.83
C LEU A 196 -4.59 -14.39 0.49
N ARG A 197 -4.39 -13.07 0.46
CA ARG A 197 -4.21 -12.28 -0.79
C ARG A 197 -3.18 -12.89 -1.73
N VAL A 198 -2.03 -13.34 -1.20
CA VAL A 198 -0.98 -13.97 -2.01
C VAL A 198 -1.41 -15.30 -2.61
N HIS A 199 -2.15 -16.12 -1.85
CA HIS A 199 -2.70 -17.38 -2.35
C HIS A 199 -3.76 -17.16 -3.44
N PHE A 200 -4.57 -16.10 -3.33
CA PHE A 200 -5.50 -15.73 -4.40
C PHE A 200 -4.75 -15.37 -5.69
N ALA A 201 -3.75 -14.49 -5.60
CA ALA A 201 -2.93 -14.08 -6.74
C ALA A 201 -2.24 -15.28 -7.41
N SER A 202 -1.56 -16.14 -6.62
CA SER A 202 -0.90 -17.34 -7.14
C SER A 202 -1.86 -18.33 -7.82
N PHE A 203 -3.07 -18.54 -7.28
CA PHE A 203 -4.07 -19.42 -7.90
C PHE A 203 -4.61 -18.82 -9.21
N LEU A 204 -4.88 -17.51 -9.23
CA LEU A 204 -5.40 -16.85 -10.42
C LEU A 204 -4.34 -16.82 -11.54
N ALA A 205 -3.11 -16.36 -11.26
CA ALA A 205 -2.04 -16.31 -12.24
C ALA A 205 -1.75 -17.69 -12.86
N LYS A 206 -1.64 -18.75 -12.05
CA LYS A 206 -1.43 -20.11 -12.54
C LYS A 206 -2.61 -20.65 -13.37
N LEU A 207 -3.84 -20.30 -13.01
CA LEU A 207 -5.00 -20.63 -13.83
C LEU A 207 -4.95 -19.93 -15.20
N LEU A 208 -4.63 -18.64 -15.22
CA LEU A 208 -4.52 -17.87 -16.47
C LEU A 208 -3.42 -18.43 -17.37
N GLN A 209 -2.23 -18.72 -16.82
CA GLN A 209 -1.16 -19.39 -17.57
C GLN A 209 -1.59 -20.77 -18.09
N THR A 210 -2.37 -21.53 -17.32
CA THR A 210 -2.89 -22.83 -17.77
C THR A 210 -3.87 -22.66 -18.94
N ILE A 211 -4.75 -21.66 -18.89
CA ILE A 211 -5.66 -21.32 -20.00
C ILE A 211 -4.87 -20.93 -21.26
N GLU A 212 -3.91 -20.02 -21.13
CA GLU A 212 -3.05 -19.56 -22.24
C GLU A 212 -2.29 -20.75 -22.88
N ASN A 213 -1.83 -21.72 -22.10
CA ASN A 213 -1.19 -22.96 -22.61
C ASN A 213 -2.17 -23.86 -23.38
N VAL A 214 -3.40 -24.05 -22.87
CA VAL A 214 -4.43 -24.87 -23.52
C VAL A 214 -4.84 -24.28 -24.88
N GLU A 215 -4.97 -22.95 -24.95
CA GLU A 215 -5.31 -22.24 -26.19
C GLU A 215 -4.18 -22.35 -27.23
N GLN A 216 -2.91 -22.23 -26.81
CA GLN A 216 -1.76 -22.42 -27.71
C GLN A 216 -1.67 -23.85 -28.27
N GLU A 217 -1.91 -24.89 -27.45
CA GLU A 217 -1.94 -26.27 -27.94
C GLU A 217 -3.11 -26.52 -28.90
N ALA A 218 -4.28 -25.91 -28.66
CA ALA A 218 -5.41 -26.00 -29.58
C ALA A 218 -5.08 -25.41 -30.95
N ASP A 219 -4.50 -24.22 -31.01
CA ASP A 219 -4.10 -23.57 -32.27
C ASP A 219 -2.97 -24.31 -32.99
N ALA A 220 -2.00 -24.88 -32.26
CA ALA A 220 -0.91 -25.68 -32.84
C ALA A 220 -1.39 -26.96 -33.57
N THR A 221 -2.63 -27.42 -33.32
CA THR A 221 -3.23 -28.55 -34.03
C THR A 221 -4.02 -28.16 -35.30
N GLY A 222 -4.09 -26.87 -35.63
CA GLY A 222 -4.76 -26.33 -36.82
C GLY A 222 -3.85 -26.05 -38.03
N ASP A 223 -3.73 -27.02 -38.93
CA ASP A 223 -3.30 -26.86 -40.35
C ASP A 223 -1.84 -26.44 -40.66
N ALA A 224 -0.87 -27.19 -40.10
CA ALA A 224 0.46 -27.52 -40.65
C ALA A 224 1.59 -26.44 -40.78
N PRO A 225 2.89 -26.84 -40.85
CA PRO A 225 3.50 -28.15 -40.63
C PRO A 225 4.46 -28.21 -39.42
N ILE A 226 4.81 -29.43 -38.99
CA ILE A 226 5.68 -29.71 -37.83
C ILE A 226 7.10 -29.14 -38.03
N VAL A 227 7.51 -28.21 -37.17
CA VAL A 227 8.92 -28.00 -36.79
C VAL A 227 9.08 -28.56 -35.38
N LYS A 228 9.96 -29.54 -35.21
CA LYS A 228 10.22 -30.15 -33.90
C LYS A 228 11.03 -29.18 -33.02
N PRO A 229 10.77 -29.08 -31.71
CA PRO A 229 11.71 -28.47 -30.79
C PRO A 229 13.05 -29.24 -30.85
N VAL A 230 14.14 -28.51 -31.10
CA VAL A 230 15.49 -29.03 -30.90
C VAL A 230 15.76 -28.98 -29.39
N ALA A 231 16.17 -30.10 -28.80
CA ALA A 231 16.57 -30.16 -27.40
C ALA A 231 17.85 -29.33 -27.20
N PRO A 232 18.06 -28.69 -26.03
CA PRO A 232 19.27 -27.94 -25.76
C PRO A 232 20.49 -28.85 -25.79
N GLU A 233 21.37 -28.67 -26.78
CA GLU A 233 22.67 -29.31 -26.81
C GLU A 233 23.58 -28.67 -25.75
N GLN A 234 24.28 -29.50 -24.97
CA GLN A 234 25.35 -29.01 -24.11
C GLN A 234 26.58 -28.75 -24.98
N GLU A 235 27.03 -27.51 -25.04
CA GLU A 235 28.29 -27.19 -25.72
C GLU A 235 29.47 -27.72 -24.90
N SER A 236 30.19 -28.68 -25.49
CA SER A 236 31.49 -29.13 -25.00
C SER A 236 32.59 -28.26 -25.60
N GLU A 237 33.35 -27.55 -24.78
CA GLU A 237 34.57 -26.91 -25.25
C GLU A 237 35.67 -27.96 -25.53
N THR A 238 36.29 -27.89 -26.71
CA THR A 238 37.56 -28.58 -27.00
C THR A 238 38.55 -27.63 -27.66
N ASP A 239 39.50 -27.15 -26.86
CA ASP A 239 40.95 -27.08 -27.10
C ASP A 239 41.47 -26.67 -28.50
N THR A 240 42.23 -25.56 -28.57
CA THR A 240 43.61 -25.63 -29.13
C THR A 240 44.52 -24.43 -28.78
N ASP A 241 45.74 -24.76 -28.37
CA ASP A 241 47.03 -24.05 -28.53
C ASP A 241 47.37 -22.73 -27.79
N ILE A 242 47.86 -22.91 -26.54
CA ILE A 242 49.25 -22.63 -26.09
C ILE A 242 49.94 -21.33 -26.59
N VAL A 243 50.12 -20.35 -25.67
CA VAL A 243 51.39 -19.60 -25.46
C VAL A 243 51.59 -19.32 -23.95
N LYS A 244 52.82 -19.46 -23.43
CA LYS A 244 53.22 -19.24 -22.01
C LYS A 244 53.35 -17.75 -21.63
N PRO A 245 53.20 -17.38 -20.34
CA PRO A 245 54.37 -17.17 -19.44
C PRO A 245 54.16 -17.79 -18.03
N VAL A 246 55.14 -18.51 -17.45
CA VAL A 246 56.23 -18.05 -16.53
C VAL A 246 55.76 -17.58 -15.13
N ALA A 247 56.25 -18.25 -14.07
CA ALA A 247 55.95 -18.02 -12.65
C ALA A 247 56.91 -17.03 -11.96
N PRO A 248 56.60 -16.61 -10.72
CA PRO A 248 57.39 -17.03 -9.55
C PRO A 248 56.50 -17.57 -8.40
N GLU A 249 56.80 -18.74 -7.81
CA GLU A 249 57.63 -18.94 -6.61
C GLU A 249 56.95 -18.54 -5.28
N GLN A 250 56.64 -19.55 -4.46
CA GLN A 250 56.32 -19.42 -3.03
C GLN A 250 57.59 -19.59 -2.20
N GLU A 251 57.74 -18.81 -1.12
CA GLU A 251 58.61 -19.16 0.00
C GLU A 251 57.80 -19.44 1.28
N THR A 252 58.40 -20.27 2.13
CA THR A 252 57.77 -20.92 3.30
C THR A 252 58.38 -20.45 4.61
N ASN A 253 57.58 -20.32 5.68
CA ASN A 253 57.83 -20.97 6.99
C ASN A 253 56.59 -20.79 7.90
N THR A 254 55.98 -21.82 8.51
CA THR A 254 56.44 -22.81 9.51
C THR A 254 56.62 -22.23 10.92
N GLU A 255 55.66 -22.47 11.83
CA GLU A 255 55.90 -23.10 13.16
C GLU A 255 54.58 -23.42 13.92
N GLN A 256 54.62 -24.46 14.77
CA GLN A 256 53.52 -25.08 15.56
C GLN A 256 54.20 -25.94 16.67
N PRO A 257 53.59 -26.31 17.83
CA PRO A 257 52.59 -25.66 18.72
C PRO A 257 53.07 -25.55 20.20
N THR A 258 52.27 -24.94 21.08
CA THR A 258 52.11 -25.41 22.48
C THR A 258 50.73 -25.04 23.06
N ALA A 259 50.17 -25.97 23.85
CA ALA A 259 49.04 -25.82 24.77
C ALA A 259 49.27 -26.83 25.93
N PRO A 260 48.48 -26.85 27.03
CA PRO A 260 47.40 -25.94 27.44
C PRO A 260 47.61 -25.35 28.87
N ASP A 261 46.68 -24.50 29.34
CA ASP A 261 46.19 -24.59 30.73
C ASP A 261 44.75 -24.07 30.84
N GLU A 262 44.04 -24.50 31.87
CA GLU A 262 42.59 -24.36 32.05
C GLU A 262 42.20 -23.11 32.87
N THR A 263 41.06 -22.49 32.59
CA THR A 263 39.91 -22.41 33.54
C THR A 263 38.78 -21.53 33.00
N GLU A 264 37.54 -21.99 33.21
CA GLU A 264 36.32 -21.21 32.98
C GLU A 264 36.07 -20.22 34.13
N THR A 265 35.64 -18.98 33.86
CA THR A 265 34.75 -18.25 34.78
C THR A 265 33.73 -17.36 34.04
N LYS A 266 32.50 -17.39 34.58
CA LYS A 266 31.31 -16.63 34.22
C LYS A 266 31.37 -15.20 34.79
N PRO A 267 30.84 -14.15 34.12
CA PRO A 267 30.60 -12.84 34.74
C PRO A 267 29.34 -12.86 35.65
N GLU A 268 29.47 -12.33 36.86
CA GLU A 268 28.35 -12.05 37.78
C GLU A 268 27.89 -10.59 37.71
N GLU A 269 26.71 -10.33 38.25
CA GLU A 269 26.06 -9.02 38.34
C GLU A 269 26.80 -8.04 39.27
N PRO A 270 26.79 -6.72 39.01
CA PRO A 270 27.29 -5.72 39.95
C PRO A 270 26.21 -5.30 40.95
N ASN A 271 26.24 -5.86 42.15
CA ASN A 271 25.54 -5.32 43.33
C ASN A 271 26.36 -4.18 43.95
N VAL A 272 25.76 -3.01 44.20
CA VAL A 272 26.39 -1.89 44.90
C VAL A 272 25.49 -1.37 46.03
N THR A 273 26.03 -1.43 47.25
CA THR A 273 25.31 -1.18 48.51
C THR A 273 25.10 0.32 48.81
N ALA A 274 23.96 0.65 49.42
CA ALA A 274 23.59 2.01 49.83
C ALA A 274 24.32 2.53 51.10
N PRO A 275 24.40 3.87 51.29
CA PRO A 275 24.59 4.50 52.60
C PRO A 275 23.26 5.01 53.21
N ASN A 276 23.20 5.01 54.54
CA ASN A 276 22.05 5.39 55.38
C ASN A 276 22.19 6.83 55.93
N ILE A 277 21.12 7.64 55.96
CA ILE A 277 21.03 8.92 56.72
C ILE A 277 19.60 9.07 57.29
N ASP A 278 19.51 9.63 58.50
CA ASP A 278 18.43 9.48 59.49
C ASP A 278 17.14 10.36 59.31
N GLU A 279 16.17 10.11 60.21
CA GLU A 279 14.78 10.63 60.24
C GLU A 279 14.59 12.03 60.90
N GLU A 280 13.32 12.51 60.87
CA GLU A 280 12.67 13.56 61.68
C GLU A 280 12.91 15.07 61.36
N PRO A 281 11.99 16.00 61.74
CA PRO A 281 10.53 15.86 61.96
C PRO A 281 9.66 17.03 61.38
N LEU A 282 8.33 16.91 61.50
CA LEU A 282 7.31 17.95 61.19
C LEU A 282 7.30 19.13 62.18
N PRO A 283 6.87 20.34 61.73
CA PRO A 283 6.09 21.26 62.58
C PRO A 283 4.94 21.98 61.77
N PRO A 284 4.15 22.93 62.32
CA PRO A 284 2.86 22.60 62.94
C PRO A 284 1.64 23.45 62.45
N THR A 285 0.44 23.08 62.90
CA THR A 285 -0.86 23.77 62.66
C THR A 285 -1.14 24.97 63.57
N ALA A 286 -1.75 26.04 63.06
CA ALA A 286 -2.84 26.83 63.70
C ALA A 286 -3.29 28.05 62.85
N GLY A 287 -4.59 28.38 62.84
CA GLY A 287 -5.11 29.63 62.25
C GLY A 287 -6.61 29.59 61.89
N GLU A 288 -7.46 30.11 62.76
CA GLU A 288 -8.93 30.12 62.63
C GLU A 288 -9.46 31.19 61.65
N ASN A 289 -10.62 30.97 61.00
CA ASN A 289 -11.83 31.76 61.33
C ASN A 289 -13.19 31.28 60.75
N THR A 290 -14.20 31.28 61.63
CA THR A 290 -15.65 31.52 61.42
C THR A 290 -16.50 30.78 60.36
N THR A 291 -17.41 29.95 60.90
CA THR A 291 -18.67 29.42 60.34
C THR A 291 -19.89 30.30 60.73
N PRO A 292 -21.18 29.87 60.53
CA PRO A 292 -21.86 29.46 59.29
C PRO A 292 -22.97 30.50 58.98
N PRO A 293 -24.32 30.37 59.21
CA PRO A 293 -25.30 29.25 59.35
C PRO A 293 -26.14 29.07 58.03
N SER A 294 -27.30 28.40 57.91
CA SER A 294 -28.21 27.70 58.85
C SER A 294 -29.07 26.62 58.17
N THR A 295 -29.34 25.52 58.88
CA THR A 295 -30.57 24.66 58.96
C THR A 295 -31.61 24.63 57.82
N GLY A 296 -32.30 23.52 57.50
CA GLY A 296 -32.43 22.23 58.20
C GLY A 296 -33.92 21.84 58.37
N GLY A 297 -34.28 20.56 58.22
CA GLY A 297 -35.66 20.09 58.37
C GLY A 297 -35.82 18.57 58.20
N ASN A 298 -36.15 17.87 59.29
CA ASN A 298 -36.33 16.41 59.36
C ASN A 298 -37.79 16.07 59.67
N SER A 299 -38.33 14.96 59.14
CA SER A 299 -39.52 14.29 59.70
C SER A 299 -39.66 12.85 59.20
N THR A 300 -40.34 11.99 59.97
CA THR A 300 -40.22 10.51 59.91
C THR A 300 -41.57 9.77 59.94
N ILE A 301 -41.72 8.73 59.09
CA ILE A 301 -42.43 7.42 59.36
C ILE A 301 -44.00 7.50 59.47
N PRO A 302 -44.84 6.46 59.14
CA PRO A 302 -44.61 5.02 58.88
C PRO A 302 -45.23 4.43 57.57
N ASN A 303 -45.15 3.09 57.48
CA ASN A 303 -45.51 2.14 56.41
C ASN A 303 -46.92 1.52 56.57
N GLU A 304 -47.69 1.26 55.49
CA GLU A 304 -48.86 0.35 55.44
C GLU A 304 -49.00 -0.34 54.06
N GLN A 305 -49.77 -1.43 53.96
CA GLN A 305 -49.63 -2.50 52.95
C GLN A 305 -50.78 -2.59 51.90
N GLY A 306 -50.42 -2.58 50.60
CA GLY A 306 -51.15 -3.22 49.47
C GLY A 306 -52.56 -2.69 49.09
N PRO A 307 -53.19 -3.17 47.98
CA PRO A 307 -52.76 -4.26 47.10
C PRO A 307 -52.66 -3.93 45.57
N ILE A 308 -51.74 -4.63 44.90
CA ILE A 308 -51.84 -5.24 43.55
C ILE A 308 -52.63 -4.49 42.45
N VAL A 309 -51.92 -3.93 41.46
CA VAL A 309 -52.46 -3.67 40.10
C VAL A 309 -51.38 -4.01 39.06
N SER A 310 -51.71 -4.93 38.16
CA SER A 310 -51.07 -5.35 36.89
C SER A 310 -49.59 -5.08 36.64
N ASP A 311 -48.85 -6.18 36.46
CA ASP A 311 -47.62 -6.24 35.66
C ASP A 311 -47.87 -5.73 34.24
N GLU A 312 -46.95 -4.89 33.74
CA GLU A 312 -46.47 -4.71 32.35
C GLU A 312 -45.70 -3.38 32.34
N GLU A 313 -44.49 -3.39 32.92
CA GLU A 313 -43.48 -2.41 32.54
C GLU A 313 -42.96 -2.83 31.16
N ASP A 314 -43.33 -2.08 30.13
CA ASP A 314 -42.67 -2.11 28.82
C ASP A 314 -41.19 -1.70 29.04
N GLU A 315 -40.31 -2.67 29.27
CA GLU A 315 -38.88 -2.49 29.04
C GLU A 315 -38.70 -2.23 27.54
N GLU A 316 -38.67 -0.95 27.15
CA GLU A 316 -38.19 -0.57 25.82
C GLU A 316 -36.78 -1.15 25.67
N PRO A 317 -36.49 -1.92 24.60
CA PRO A 317 -35.18 -2.52 24.42
C PRO A 317 -34.18 -1.40 24.17
N THR A 318 -33.42 -1.04 25.21
CA THR A 318 -32.22 -0.22 25.08
C THR A 318 -31.21 -1.03 24.29
N TYR A 319 -31.23 -0.86 22.97
CA TYR A 319 -30.18 -1.29 22.07
C TYR A 319 -28.94 -0.46 22.41
N THR A 320 -28.14 -0.92 23.38
CA THR A 320 -26.75 -0.52 23.50
C THR A 320 -26.05 -1.08 22.27
N PHE A 321 -25.76 -0.17 21.34
CA PHE A 321 -25.08 -0.48 20.10
C PHE A 321 -23.59 -0.58 20.45
N GLU A 322 -23.13 -1.75 20.87
CA GLU A 322 -21.70 -2.00 21.09
C GLU A 322 -21.00 -1.88 19.74
N LEU A 323 -20.42 -0.70 19.48
CA LEU A 323 -19.56 -0.45 18.35
C LEU A 323 -18.17 -1.00 18.68
N GLU A 324 -17.90 -2.23 18.25
CA GLU A 324 -16.53 -2.69 18.01
C GLU A 324 -15.95 -1.92 16.79
N ASP A 325 -14.61 -1.77 16.76
CA ASP A 325 -13.78 -0.99 15.82
C ASP A 325 -14.45 -0.53 14.50
N VAL A 326 -14.47 0.79 14.26
CA VAL A 326 -15.07 1.37 13.05
C VAL A 326 -14.03 1.70 11.98
N GLU A 327 -14.24 1.19 10.76
CA GLU A 327 -13.39 1.50 9.61
C GLU A 327 -14.05 2.55 8.69
N ASN A 328 -13.25 3.50 8.19
CA ASN A 328 -13.61 4.48 7.15
C ASN A 328 -14.83 5.37 7.45
N VAL A 329 -14.91 5.90 8.68
CA VAL A 329 -15.98 6.83 9.11
C VAL A 329 -15.57 8.30 8.96
N GLU A 330 -16.52 9.18 8.65
CA GLU A 330 -16.30 10.64 8.57
C GLU A 330 -16.38 11.28 9.96
N ILE A 331 -15.36 12.04 10.39
CA ILE A 331 -15.46 12.90 11.57
C ILE A 331 -16.28 14.16 11.21
N VAL A 332 -17.40 14.35 11.87
CA VAL A 332 -18.26 15.54 11.73
C VAL A 332 -17.72 16.69 12.58
N SER A 333 -17.25 16.40 13.80
CA SER A 333 -16.60 17.36 14.70
C SER A 333 -15.84 16.64 15.81
N SER A 334 -14.76 17.24 16.32
CA SER A 334 -14.00 16.70 17.45
C SER A 334 -13.67 17.77 18.51
N THR A 335 -13.37 17.28 19.70
CA THR A 335 -12.84 18.02 20.86
C THR A 335 -11.87 17.10 21.61
N SER A 336 -11.12 17.63 22.58
CA SER A 336 -10.17 16.85 23.38
C SER A 336 -10.77 15.69 24.21
N SER A 337 -12.08 15.54 24.30
CA SER A 337 -12.74 14.48 25.10
C SER A 337 -13.93 13.81 24.41
N GLU A 338 -14.35 14.30 23.26
CA GLU A 338 -15.53 13.83 22.54
C GLU A 338 -15.33 13.98 21.03
N VAL A 339 -15.69 12.95 20.26
CA VAL A 339 -15.75 12.98 18.80
C VAL A 339 -17.15 12.65 18.31
N VAL A 340 -17.57 13.28 17.23
CA VAL A 340 -18.83 13.01 16.53
C VAL A 340 -18.50 12.47 15.15
N ILE A 341 -18.91 11.24 14.86
CA ILE A 341 -18.68 10.56 13.59
C ILE A 341 -19.99 10.33 12.82
N ARG A 342 -19.89 10.18 11.50
CA ARG A 342 -20.96 9.61 10.68
C ARG A 342 -20.72 8.12 10.50
N TYR A 343 -21.63 7.31 11.01
CA TYR A 343 -21.63 5.86 10.85
C TYR A 343 -22.92 5.43 10.14
N GLU A 344 -22.79 4.72 9.03
CA GLU A 344 -23.89 4.43 8.10
C GLU A 344 -24.74 5.68 7.72
N ASN A 345 -25.93 5.82 8.28
CA ASN A 345 -26.83 6.96 8.08
C ASN A 345 -26.94 7.88 9.31
N ASP A 346 -26.36 7.47 10.43
CA ASP A 346 -26.51 8.10 11.73
C ASP A 346 -25.29 8.95 12.11
N VAL A 347 -25.49 9.79 13.13
CA VAL A 347 -24.44 10.64 13.71
C VAL A 347 -24.23 10.18 15.14
N VAL A 348 -23.11 9.49 15.36
CA VAL A 348 -22.75 8.88 16.64
C VAL A 348 -21.80 9.81 17.38
N LYS A 349 -21.98 9.93 18.70
CA LYS A 349 -21.10 10.69 19.58
C LYS A 349 -20.38 9.71 20.50
N LEU A 350 -19.06 9.79 20.51
CA LEU A 350 -18.16 8.90 21.24
C LEU A 350 -17.31 9.71 22.22
N GLY A 351 -16.89 9.07 23.31
CA GLY A 351 -15.82 9.57 24.17
C GLY A 351 -14.47 9.49 23.47
N VAL A 352 -13.47 10.18 24.00
CA VAL A 352 -12.06 10.11 23.56
C VAL A 352 -11.20 9.86 24.78
N GLU A 353 -10.31 8.86 24.71
CA GLU A 353 -9.35 8.58 25.77
C GLU A 353 -8.36 9.75 25.99
N GLU A 354 -7.93 9.97 27.23
CA GLU A 354 -7.09 11.13 27.61
C GLU A 354 -5.77 11.20 26.81
N ALA A 355 -5.20 10.05 26.41
CA ALA A 355 -4.01 9.99 25.55
C ALA A 355 -4.24 10.59 24.15
N LEU A 356 -5.44 10.43 23.59
CA LEU A 356 -5.80 10.95 22.25
C LEU A 356 -6.37 12.37 22.29
N ALA A 357 -6.50 12.97 23.48
CA ALA A 357 -6.96 14.35 23.65
C ALA A 357 -6.20 15.39 22.80
N PRO A 358 -4.86 15.31 22.61
CA PRO A 358 -4.13 16.25 21.77
C PRO A 358 -4.54 16.19 20.30
N ILE A 359 -4.63 15.00 19.70
CA ILE A 359 -4.99 14.85 18.28
C ILE A 359 -6.45 15.20 18.01
N PHE A 360 -7.40 14.79 18.87
CA PHE A 360 -8.80 15.17 18.70
C PHE A 360 -9.10 16.65 18.96
N ASN A 361 -8.20 17.37 19.63
CA ASN A 361 -8.28 18.83 19.76
C ASN A 361 -7.94 19.57 18.45
N GLU A 362 -7.26 18.93 17.49
CA GLU A 362 -7.01 19.46 16.13
C GLU A 362 -8.25 19.37 15.22
N SER A 363 -9.38 19.89 15.74
CA SER A 363 -10.70 19.89 15.09
C SER A 363 -10.72 20.50 13.69
N ALA A 364 -9.77 21.39 13.36
CA ALA A 364 -9.61 21.90 12.00
C ALA A 364 -9.13 20.79 11.04
N MET A 365 -8.07 20.06 11.41
CA MET A 365 -7.51 18.94 10.64
C MET A 365 -8.52 17.79 10.49
N LEU A 366 -9.27 17.49 11.56
CA LEU A 366 -10.18 16.35 11.60
C LEU A 366 -11.57 16.62 11.00
N SER A 367 -11.97 17.87 10.75
CA SER A 367 -13.31 18.17 10.22
C SER A 367 -13.51 17.63 8.80
N GLY A 368 -14.35 16.60 8.65
CA GLY A 368 -14.55 15.88 7.38
C GLY A 368 -13.47 14.84 7.05
N ALA A 369 -12.50 14.62 7.95
CA ALA A 369 -11.49 13.57 7.78
C ALA A 369 -12.14 12.18 7.84
N ILE A 370 -11.63 11.25 7.04
CA ILE A 370 -12.04 9.84 7.10
C ILE A 370 -11.05 9.09 8.00
N VAL A 371 -11.55 8.37 9.00
CA VAL A 371 -10.73 7.67 9.98
C VAL A 371 -11.14 6.21 10.14
N SER A 372 -10.21 5.40 10.64
CA SER A 372 -10.54 4.11 11.27
C SER A 372 -10.13 4.18 12.74
N LEU A 373 -10.99 3.73 13.65
CA LEU A 373 -10.85 3.94 15.10
C LEU A 373 -11.02 2.62 15.86
N SER A 374 -10.18 2.39 16.87
CA SER A 374 -10.43 1.37 17.88
C SER A 374 -11.25 1.94 19.03
N MET A 375 -12.14 1.14 19.61
CA MET A 375 -13.07 1.61 20.64
C MET A 375 -13.32 0.57 21.74
N GLU A 376 -13.55 1.04 22.96
CA GLU A 376 -13.99 0.27 24.12
C GLU A 376 -15.06 1.09 24.86
N ASP A 377 -16.22 0.50 25.17
CA ASP A 377 -17.34 1.15 25.89
C ASP A 377 -17.72 2.57 25.38
N ASP A 378 -17.94 2.73 24.07
CA ASP A 378 -18.20 4.01 23.37
C ASP A 378 -17.09 5.08 23.49
N VAL A 379 -15.89 4.71 23.93
CA VAL A 379 -14.69 5.58 24.01
C VAL A 379 -13.69 5.17 22.92
N VAL A 380 -13.19 6.15 22.17
CA VAL A 380 -12.10 5.95 21.20
C VAL A 380 -10.76 5.80 21.93
N THR A 381 -10.10 4.66 21.71
CA THR A 381 -8.83 4.26 22.34
C THR A 381 -7.65 4.26 21.35
N ALA A 382 -7.89 4.18 20.03
CA ALA A 382 -6.87 4.40 19.01
C ALA A 382 -7.44 5.03 17.72
N ILE A 383 -6.58 5.71 16.97
CA ILE A 383 -6.80 6.04 15.55
C ILE A 383 -5.90 5.10 14.74
N ASN A 384 -6.49 4.23 13.93
CA ASN A 384 -5.77 3.20 13.16
C ASN A 384 -5.40 3.64 11.74
N ALA A 385 -6.07 4.67 11.21
CA ALA A 385 -5.78 5.30 9.93
C ALA A 385 -6.44 6.69 9.85
N LEU A 386 -5.83 7.62 9.13
CA LEU A 386 -6.30 9.00 8.98
C LEU A 386 -6.18 9.49 7.53
N HIS A 387 -7.30 9.88 6.91
CA HIS A 387 -7.34 10.60 5.63
C HIS A 387 -7.84 12.02 5.86
N VAL A 388 -6.90 12.98 5.85
CA VAL A 388 -7.17 14.41 5.98
C VAL A 388 -7.68 14.96 4.65
N THR A 389 -8.96 15.31 4.60
CA THR A 389 -9.62 15.97 3.46
C THR A 389 -9.78 17.48 3.68
N ALA A 390 -9.67 17.91 4.94
CA ALA A 390 -9.80 19.30 5.34
C ALA A 390 -8.69 20.16 4.72
N SER A 391 -9.08 21.28 4.12
CA SER A 391 -8.15 22.21 3.47
C SER A 391 -8.10 23.53 4.24
N GLY A 392 -6.89 23.96 4.60
CA GLY A 392 -6.68 25.30 5.14
C GLY A 392 -6.82 26.39 4.07
N SER A 393 -6.21 27.54 4.33
CA SER A 393 -6.07 28.63 3.35
C SER A 393 -4.61 29.08 3.25
N ALA A 394 -4.24 29.83 2.22
CA ALA A 394 -2.89 30.39 2.09
C ALA A 394 -2.45 31.27 3.28
N ALA A 395 -3.39 31.84 4.04
CA ALA A 395 -3.10 32.65 5.24
C ALA A 395 -3.16 31.84 6.55
N SER A 396 -3.72 30.63 6.51
CA SER A 396 -3.83 29.71 7.65
C SER A 396 -3.92 28.29 7.10
N PRO A 397 -2.79 27.68 6.71
CA PRO A 397 -2.76 26.29 6.26
C PRO A 397 -3.16 25.37 7.40
N ILE A 398 -3.72 24.21 7.07
CA ILE A 398 -3.96 23.16 8.06
C ILE A 398 -2.62 22.58 8.50
N THR A 399 -2.48 22.18 9.76
CA THR A 399 -1.22 21.61 10.24
C THR A 399 -1.43 20.16 10.61
N ILE A 400 -0.62 19.29 10.01
CA ILE A 400 -0.51 17.87 10.33
C ILE A 400 0.84 17.72 11.04
N ASP A 401 0.80 17.40 12.33
CA ASP A 401 1.95 17.37 13.22
C ASP A 401 2.21 15.93 13.67
N GLY A 402 3.30 15.33 13.18
CA GLY A 402 3.68 13.95 13.47
C GLY A 402 3.93 13.67 14.96
N ALA A 403 4.17 14.72 15.76
CA ALA A 403 4.31 14.60 17.21
C ALA A 403 2.99 14.36 17.97
N LEU A 404 1.84 14.33 17.27
CA LEU A 404 0.52 14.02 17.84
C LEU A 404 0.13 12.54 17.74
N PHE A 405 0.98 11.72 17.13
CA PHE A 405 0.80 10.27 17.00
C PHE A 405 1.79 9.57 17.95
N GLU A 406 1.36 8.52 18.64
CA GLU A 406 2.24 7.71 19.50
C GLU A 406 2.72 6.42 18.81
N GLU A 407 1.95 5.93 17.84
CA GLU A 407 2.25 4.75 17.01
C GLU A 407 2.18 5.11 15.52
N PRO A 408 2.92 4.40 14.64
CA PRO A 408 2.85 4.60 13.19
C PRO A 408 1.50 4.15 12.65
N ILE A 409 0.85 5.04 11.88
CA ILE A 409 -0.43 4.75 11.22
C ILE A 409 -0.43 5.28 9.77
N PRO A 410 -1.21 4.69 8.85
CA PRO A 410 -1.38 5.24 7.52
C PRO A 410 -2.04 6.63 7.55
N ILE A 411 -1.36 7.62 6.98
CA ILE A 411 -1.85 9.01 6.86
C ILE A 411 -1.88 9.42 5.39
N VAL A 412 -3.08 9.77 4.90
CA VAL A 412 -3.32 10.34 3.56
C VAL A 412 -3.72 11.81 3.69
N ILE A 413 -3.10 12.69 2.91
CA ILE A 413 -3.33 14.15 2.98
C ILE A 413 -3.82 14.71 1.64
N GLU A 414 -5.14 14.84 1.48
CA GLU A 414 -5.80 15.48 0.33
C GLU A 414 -6.20 16.93 0.67
N ALA A 415 -5.22 17.74 1.09
CA ALA A 415 -5.44 19.12 1.54
C ALA A 415 -4.91 20.14 0.53
N LYS A 416 -5.64 21.23 0.28
CA LYS A 416 -5.17 22.27 -0.64
C LYS A 416 -4.11 23.21 -0.05
N TYR A 417 -4.14 23.43 1.26
CA TYR A 417 -3.18 24.28 1.96
C TYR A 417 -2.82 23.62 3.28
N ALA A 418 -1.61 23.08 3.39
CA ALA A 418 -1.18 22.29 4.53
C ALA A 418 0.28 22.54 4.93
N ASN A 419 0.58 22.31 6.21
CA ASN A 419 1.91 22.16 6.77
C ASN A 419 2.01 20.72 7.28
N VAL A 420 3.06 19.99 6.90
CA VAL A 420 3.35 18.62 7.36
C VAL A 420 4.72 18.67 8.05
N LYS A 421 4.84 18.23 9.31
CA LYS A 421 6.07 18.39 10.11
C LYS A 421 6.18 17.38 11.24
N ASN A 422 7.36 17.30 11.86
CA ASN A 422 7.64 16.49 13.05
C ASN A 422 7.34 14.99 12.91
N PHE A 423 7.47 14.42 11.71
CA PHE A 423 7.39 12.97 11.54
C PHE A 423 8.78 12.36 11.78
N ALA A 424 8.83 11.38 12.67
CA ALA A 424 10.06 10.64 12.97
C ALA A 424 10.40 9.61 11.88
N ASP A 425 11.66 9.17 11.87
CA ASP A 425 12.26 8.21 10.91
C ASP A 425 11.69 6.76 10.97
N TYR A 426 10.52 6.57 11.58
CA TYR A 426 9.88 5.26 11.82
C TYR A 426 8.35 5.28 11.60
N TYR A 427 7.79 6.35 11.03
CA TYR A 427 6.39 6.37 10.64
C TYR A 427 6.18 5.61 9.33
N ASP A 428 5.08 4.86 9.23
CA ASP A 428 4.59 4.40 7.93
C ASP A 428 4.42 5.62 6.99
N THR A 429 4.85 5.46 5.74
CA THR A 429 5.07 6.57 4.81
C THR A 429 3.85 7.47 4.63
N ILE A 430 4.04 8.79 4.74
CA ILE A 430 2.98 9.78 4.53
C ILE A 430 2.65 9.87 3.04
N ASP A 431 1.38 9.69 2.70
CA ASP A 431 0.86 9.84 1.33
C ASP A 431 0.23 11.24 1.16
N ILE A 432 0.85 12.08 0.34
CA ILE A 432 0.32 13.41 0.02
C ILE A 432 -0.35 13.35 -1.36
N GLN A 433 -1.69 13.32 -1.37
CA GLN A 433 -2.52 13.32 -2.58
C GLN A 433 -3.05 14.73 -2.88
N ALA A 434 -2.15 15.64 -3.22
CA ALA A 434 -2.45 17.06 -3.37
C ALA A 434 -3.47 17.37 -4.50
N PRO A 435 -4.53 18.14 -4.22
CA PRO A 435 -5.43 18.63 -5.27
C PRO A 435 -4.75 19.71 -6.13
N ALA A 436 -5.31 19.99 -7.30
CA ALA A 436 -4.72 20.96 -8.22
C ALA A 436 -4.60 22.39 -7.63
N ASN A 437 -3.43 23.00 -7.80
CA ASN A 437 -3.04 24.30 -7.24
C ASN A 437 -2.95 24.30 -5.70
N ALA A 438 -2.49 23.19 -5.12
CA ALA A 438 -2.21 23.10 -3.70
C ALA A 438 -0.85 23.68 -3.32
N VAL A 439 -0.72 24.04 -2.04
CA VAL A 439 0.49 24.63 -1.45
C VAL A 439 0.78 23.93 -0.13
N TYR A 440 1.98 23.36 -0.04
CA TYR A 440 2.46 22.61 1.12
C TYR A 440 3.74 23.21 1.70
N THR A 441 3.83 23.25 3.02
CA THR A 441 5.09 23.36 3.76
C THR A 441 5.42 21.98 4.32
N VAL A 442 6.66 21.52 4.18
CA VAL A 442 7.07 20.15 4.57
C VAL A 442 8.34 20.22 5.41
N GLY A 443 8.24 19.79 6.67
CA GLY A 443 9.35 19.61 7.60
C GLY A 443 9.97 18.22 7.52
N ALA A 444 10.60 17.77 8.61
CA ALA A 444 11.19 16.43 8.68
C ALA A 444 10.11 15.32 8.62
N GLY A 445 10.44 14.24 7.91
CA GLY A 445 9.62 13.03 7.74
C GLY A 445 10.08 12.14 6.57
N GLU A 446 9.50 10.95 6.46
CA GLU A 446 9.61 10.04 5.31
C GLU A 446 8.28 10.04 4.53
N PHE A 447 8.34 10.13 3.20
CA PHE A 447 7.19 10.34 2.31
C PHE A 447 7.21 9.29 1.19
N GLU A 448 6.04 8.75 0.79
CA GLU A 448 5.99 7.74 -0.29
C GLU A 448 6.21 8.39 -1.65
N THR A 449 5.21 9.12 -2.14
CA THR A 449 5.30 9.96 -3.34
C THR A 449 4.33 11.11 -3.19
N ILE A 450 4.84 12.34 -3.25
CA ILE A 450 4.02 13.54 -3.15
C ILE A 450 3.34 13.76 -4.50
N THR A 451 2.10 13.29 -4.60
CA THR A 451 1.31 13.25 -5.83
C THR A 451 0.46 14.52 -5.97
N GLY A 452 0.37 15.09 -7.16
CA GLY A 452 -0.41 16.31 -7.44
C GLY A 452 -1.33 16.17 -8.64
N LYS A 453 -2.64 16.39 -8.45
CA LYS A 453 -3.66 16.38 -9.52
C LYS A 453 -3.56 17.59 -10.49
N GLY A 454 -2.47 18.35 -10.43
CA GLY A 454 -2.21 19.60 -11.13
C GLY A 454 -0.97 20.29 -10.57
N SER A 455 -0.77 21.59 -10.89
CA SER A 455 0.36 22.34 -10.33
C SER A 455 0.35 22.33 -8.81
N LEU A 456 1.53 22.13 -8.23
CA LEU A 456 1.75 21.88 -6.81
C LEU A 456 2.95 22.70 -6.36
N MET A 457 2.83 23.48 -5.28
CA MET A 457 3.96 24.19 -4.68
C MET A 457 4.31 23.55 -3.33
N ILE A 458 5.57 23.15 -3.17
CA ILE A 458 6.07 22.51 -1.95
C ILE A 458 7.27 23.32 -1.45
N THR A 459 7.27 23.69 -0.17
CA THR A 459 8.41 24.31 0.50
C THR A 459 8.93 23.38 1.58
N PHE A 460 10.12 22.81 1.35
CA PHE A 460 10.84 22.04 2.36
C PHE A 460 11.55 22.98 3.32
N THR A 461 11.31 22.80 4.62
CA THR A 461 11.79 23.71 5.69
C THR A 461 12.81 23.13 6.64
N GLU A 462 13.07 21.83 6.56
CA GLU A 462 13.97 21.08 7.43
C GLU A 462 14.83 20.10 6.61
N ALA A 463 15.67 19.31 7.29
CA ALA A 463 16.44 18.26 6.66
C ALA A 463 15.57 17.02 6.37
N ILE A 464 15.70 16.46 5.17
CA ILE A 464 15.15 15.17 4.76
C ILE A 464 16.30 14.33 4.20
N ALA A 465 16.63 13.26 4.92
CA ALA A 465 17.74 12.36 4.61
C ALA A 465 17.38 11.25 3.61
N TYR A 466 16.11 11.18 3.22
CA TYR A 466 15.53 10.15 2.36
C TYR A 466 15.23 10.70 0.96
N GLU A 467 15.00 9.80 0.00
CA GLU A 467 14.51 10.18 -1.31
C GLU A 467 13.07 10.70 -1.23
N VAL A 468 12.83 11.87 -1.81
CA VAL A 468 11.48 12.42 -1.98
C VAL A 468 11.11 12.33 -3.45
N THR A 469 10.11 11.50 -3.78
CA THR A 469 9.53 11.45 -5.13
C THR A 469 8.36 12.42 -5.25
N ILE A 470 8.35 13.23 -6.30
CA ILE A 470 7.24 14.14 -6.67
C ILE A 470 6.56 13.64 -7.94
N ASP A 471 5.24 13.43 -7.89
CA ASP A 471 4.42 13.10 -9.06
C ASP A 471 3.35 14.16 -9.30
N ALA A 472 3.76 15.31 -9.84
CA ALA A 472 2.86 16.45 -10.07
C ALA A 472 3.23 17.28 -11.32
N PRO A 473 2.29 17.53 -12.25
CA PRO A 473 2.57 18.31 -13.44
C PRO A 473 2.75 19.79 -13.10
N ALA A 474 3.87 20.39 -13.52
CA ALA A 474 4.28 21.75 -13.17
C ALA A 474 4.40 21.96 -11.64
N ALA A 475 5.14 21.05 -11.00
CA ALA A 475 5.58 21.18 -9.62
C ALA A 475 6.57 22.35 -9.43
N GLN A 476 6.45 23.04 -8.30
CA GLN A 476 7.38 24.07 -7.83
C GLN A 476 7.92 23.64 -6.47
N VAL A 477 9.18 23.23 -6.42
CA VAL A 477 9.87 22.80 -5.21
C VAL A 477 10.75 23.93 -4.71
N ILE A 478 10.61 24.28 -3.43
CA ILE A 478 11.43 25.29 -2.75
C ILE A 478 12.16 24.59 -1.60
N VAL A 479 13.48 24.73 -1.54
CA VAL A 479 14.31 24.30 -0.41
C VAL A 479 14.68 25.57 0.37
N ALA A 480 14.26 25.67 1.63
CA ALA A 480 14.43 26.88 2.45
C ALA A 480 15.87 27.09 2.95
N GLU A 481 16.16 28.30 3.47
CA GLU A 481 17.49 28.77 3.95
C GLU A 481 18.21 27.88 4.99
N ASN A 482 17.55 26.88 5.58
CA ASN A 482 18.18 25.89 6.48
C ASN A 482 17.67 24.46 6.24
N ALA A 483 17.06 24.20 5.07
CA ALA A 483 16.59 22.88 4.67
C ALA A 483 17.66 22.15 3.85
N SER A 484 17.69 20.82 3.95
CA SER A 484 18.57 19.97 3.14
C SER A 484 17.81 18.77 2.62
N LEU A 485 17.79 18.57 1.30
CA LEU A 485 17.28 17.36 0.67
C LEU A 485 18.45 16.55 0.12
N GLU A 486 18.58 15.30 0.56
CA GLU A 486 19.59 14.37 0.03
C GLU A 486 19.24 13.95 -1.41
N THR A 487 17.99 13.53 -1.67
CA THR A 487 17.57 13.12 -3.01
C THR A 487 16.15 13.62 -3.34
N LEU A 488 16.01 14.25 -4.52
CA LEU A 488 14.72 14.64 -5.09
C LEU A 488 14.51 13.95 -6.45
N THR A 489 13.58 13.01 -6.49
CA THR A 489 13.15 12.37 -7.74
C THR A 489 11.84 13.00 -8.20
N SER A 490 11.64 13.14 -9.51
CA SER A 490 10.38 13.66 -10.06
C SER A 490 9.94 12.88 -11.26
N THR A 491 8.68 12.46 -11.30
CA THR A 491 8.12 11.81 -12.50
C THR A 491 7.89 12.81 -13.64
N GLU A 492 7.71 14.09 -13.33
CA GLU A 492 7.24 15.13 -14.26
C GLU A 492 8.17 16.36 -14.30
N ALA A 493 7.92 17.25 -15.26
CA ALA A 493 8.69 18.50 -15.40
C ALA A 493 8.43 19.47 -14.23
N LEU A 494 9.52 20.01 -13.67
CA LEU A 494 9.51 20.72 -12.39
C LEU A 494 10.36 22.00 -12.39
N SER A 495 10.10 22.88 -11.41
CA SER A 495 10.91 24.06 -11.12
C SER A 495 11.44 24.03 -9.68
N ILE A 496 12.75 24.12 -9.49
CA ILE A 496 13.42 24.15 -8.18
C ILE A 496 13.79 25.59 -7.81
N THR A 497 13.68 25.95 -6.54
CA THR A 497 14.35 27.12 -5.96
C THR A 497 15.01 26.73 -4.64
N VAL A 498 16.34 26.67 -4.63
CA VAL A 498 17.16 26.52 -3.42
C VAL A 498 17.47 27.91 -2.89
N GLN A 499 16.91 28.25 -1.73
CA GLN A 499 17.16 29.53 -1.07
C GLN A 499 18.61 29.61 -0.56
N PRO A 500 19.19 30.81 -0.37
CA PRO A 500 20.53 30.94 0.21
C PRO A 500 20.62 30.21 1.54
N GLY A 501 21.58 29.29 1.70
CA GLY A 501 21.73 28.45 2.90
C GLY A 501 20.98 27.11 2.85
N GLY A 502 20.03 26.94 1.93
CA GLY A 502 19.43 25.65 1.62
C GLY A 502 20.38 24.76 0.82
N HIS A 503 20.18 23.45 0.90
CA HIS A 503 21.00 22.45 0.23
C HIS A 503 20.14 21.43 -0.52
N LEU A 504 20.45 21.18 -1.78
CA LEU A 504 19.90 20.07 -2.55
C LEU A 504 21.06 19.27 -3.14
N GLN A 505 21.18 18.03 -2.69
CA GLN A 505 22.29 17.15 -3.05
C GLN A 505 22.00 16.53 -4.43
N ASP A 506 21.13 15.53 -4.54
CA ASP A 506 20.87 14.85 -5.82
C ASP A 506 19.46 15.12 -6.38
N VAL A 507 19.37 15.25 -7.71
CA VAL A 507 18.09 15.36 -8.44
C VAL A 507 18.04 14.33 -9.57
N TYR A 508 17.01 13.49 -9.60
CA TYR A 508 16.81 12.46 -10.63
C TYR A 508 15.61 12.79 -11.53
N LEU A 509 15.83 12.82 -12.84
CA LEU A 509 14.85 13.14 -13.87
C LEU A 509 14.71 11.98 -14.89
N PRO A 510 13.52 11.40 -15.06
CA PRO A 510 13.28 10.23 -15.90
C PRO A 510 13.24 10.57 -17.38
N ALA A 511 13.24 9.54 -18.22
CA ALA A 511 13.49 9.63 -19.66
C ALA A 511 12.61 10.60 -20.48
N HIS A 512 11.46 11.02 -19.96
CA HIS A 512 10.52 11.91 -20.64
C HIS A 512 10.54 13.38 -20.14
N VAL A 513 11.34 13.69 -19.12
CA VAL A 513 11.51 15.06 -18.63
C VAL A 513 12.63 15.77 -19.39
N ASP A 514 12.25 16.63 -20.34
CA ASP A 514 13.18 17.34 -21.23
C ASP A 514 13.68 18.70 -20.69
N THR A 515 13.15 19.18 -19.56
CA THR A 515 13.39 20.52 -19.04
C THR A 515 13.47 20.54 -17.52
N LEU A 516 14.53 21.14 -16.97
CA LEU A 516 14.63 21.55 -15.57
C LEU A 516 14.76 23.08 -15.49
N THR A 517 13.98 23.71 -14.61
CA THR A 517 14.19 25.12 -14.22
C THR A 517 14.70 25.16 -12.79
N MET A 518 15.79 25.87 -12.53
CA MET A 518 16.40 25.94 -11.19
C MET A 518 16.84 27.35 -10.81
N HIS A 519 16.69 27.70 -9.53
CA HIS A 519 17.21 28.93 -8.94
C HIS A 519 17.99 28.59 -7.66
N GLY A 520 19.32 28.60 -7.70
CA GLY A 520 20.18 28.22 -6.57
C GLY A 520 21.15 27.09 -6.93
N ASP A 521 21.72 26.45 -5.92
CA ASP A 521 22.80 25.48 -6.11
C ASP A 521 22.33 24.04 -5.88
N ILE A 522 22.71 23.13 -6.78
CA ILE A 522 22.40 21.69 -6.75
C ILE A 522 23.71 20.92 -6.94
N VAL A 523 23.96 19.87 -6.14
CA VAL A 523 25.21 19.10 -6.26
C VAL A 523 25.21 18.22 -7.50
N SER A 524 24.26 17.27 -7.60
CA SER A 524 24.13 16.35 -8.73
C SER A 524 22.76 16.48 -9.40
N VAL A 525 22.74 16.46 -10.73
CA VAL A 525 21.53 16.26 -11.53
C VAL A 525 21.76 15.08 -12.46
N ASN A 526 20.90 14.07 -12.39
CA ASN A 526 20.93 12.89 -13.24
C ASN A 526 19.71 12.86 -14.16
N VAL A 527 19.94 12.70 -15.47
CA VAL A 527 18.92 12.84 -16.50
C VAL A 527 18.90 11.61 -17.42
N GLU A 528 17.85 10.79 -17.30
CA GLU A 528 17.64 9.58 -18.10
C GLU A 528 17.09 9.89 -19.52
N THR A 529 16.80 11.15 -19.87
CA THR A 529 16.28 11.46 -21.20
C THR A 529 17.34 11.21 -22.26
N THR A 530 17.00 10.42 -23.27
CA THR A 530 17.83 10.20 -24.47
C THR A 530 17.61 11.28 -25.53
N SER A 531 16.61 12.15 -25.33
CA SER A 531 16.32 13.30 -26.21
C SER A 531 17.18 14.51 -25.82
N SER A 532 16.85 15.70 -26.35
CA SER A 532 17.52 16.93 -25.92
C SER A 532 16.99 17.41 -24.56
N PHE A 533 17.89 17.66 -23.61
CA PHE A 533 17.57 18.23 -22.29
C PHE A 533 17.86 19.75 -22.25
N THR A 534 17.05 20.51 -21.52
CA THR A 534 17.21 21.96 -21.35
C THR A 534 17.23 22.39 -19.88
N LEU A 535 18.34 23.00 -19.46
CA LEU A 535 18.54 23.56 -18.13
C LEU A 535 18.41 25.09 -18.15
N LYS A 536 17.51 25.63 -17.30
CA LYS A 536 17.11 27.05 -17.27
C LYS A 536 17.17 27.65 -15.87
N GLY A 537 17.19 28.98 -15.79
CA GLY A 537 17.16 29.71 -14.52
C GLY A 537 18.53 30.25 -14.11
N PHE A 538 18.94 30.10 -12.85
CA PHE A 538 20.24 30.60 -12.37
C PHE A 538 20.84 29.81 -11.20
N GLY A 539 22.17 29.79 -11.09
CA GLY A 539 22.90 29.15 -9.99
C GLY A 539 23.92 28.10 -10.46
N ASN A 540 24.29 27.14 -9.62
CA ASN A 540 25.30 26.13 -9.91
C ASN A 540 24.72 24.72 -9.96
N VAL A 541 25.13 23.92 -10.94
CA VAL A 541 25.09 22.45 -10.91
C VAL A 541 26.53 21.96 -10.86
N TYR A 542 26.92 21.25 -9.80
CA TYR A 542 28.31 20.79 -9.68
C TYR A 542 28.58 19.62 -10.62
N GLU A 543 27.70 18.62 -10.66
CA GLU A 543 27.80 17.44 -11.51
C GLU A 543 26.49 17.26 -12.30
N LEU A 544 26.56 17.21 -13.63
CA LEU A 544 25.41 16.90 -14.50
C LEU A 544 25.68 15.59 -15.23
N PHE A 545 24.90 14.56 -14.91
CA PHE A 545 24.91 13.25 -15.56
C PHE A 545 23.74 13.12 -16.54
N GLY A 546 23.92 12.46 -17.68
CA GLY A 546 22.77 12.03 -18.46
C GLY A 546 23.03 11.35 -19.81
N GLU A 547 21.99 10.68 -20.30
CA GLU A 547 21.94 9.99 -21.60
C GLU A 547 21.52 10.93 -22.76
N ALA A 548 21.36 12.22 -22.49
CA ALA A 548 20.76 13.20 -23.39
C ALA A 548 21.61 13.47 -24.63
N THR A 549 21.06 13.14 -25.81
CA THR A 549 21.71 13.37 -27.12
C THR A 549 22.09 14.82 -27.40
N ALA A 550 21.47 15.78 -26.71
CA ALA A 550 21.95 17.15 -26.62
C ALA A 550 21.58 17.79 -25.27
N VAL A 551 22.52 18.54 -24.69
CA VAL A 551 22.28 19.35 -23.48
C VAL A 551 22.33 20.83 -23.83
N TYR A 552 21.27 21.56 -23.51
CA TYR A 552 21.16 23.01 -23.65
C TYR A 552 21.16 23.68 -22.27
N VAL A 553 22.12 24.57 -22.03
CA VAL A 553 22.18 25.41 -20.82
C VAL A 553 21.96 26.87 -21.21
N GLU A 554 21.06 27.56 -20.52
CA GLU A 554 20.70 28.96 -20.79
C GLU A 554 21.81 29.96 -20.37
N GLN A 555 22.30 30.74 -21.34
CA GLN A 555 23.38 31.72 -21.15
C GLN A 555 23.18 32.69 -19.99
N ASN A 556 24.25 32.89 -19.20
CA ASN A 556 24.34 33.82 -18.06
C ASN A 556 23.41 33.49 -16.87
N GLY A 557 22.76 32.33 -16.90
CA GLY A 557 21.93 31.81 -15.82
C GLY A 557 22.65 30.76 -14.99
N VAL A 558 22.72 29.54 -15.51
CA VAL A 558 23.23 28.36 -14.79
C VAL A 558 24.67 28.05 -15.16
N VAL A 559 25.49 27.70 -14.18
CA VAL A 559 26.87 27.22 -14.33
C VAL A 559 26.91 25.73 -14.04
N VAL A 560 27.30 24.92 -15.03
CA VAL A 560 27.60 23.49 -14.85
C VAL A 560 29.11 23.36 -14.66
N HIS A 561 29.58 22.80 -13.55
CA HIS A 561 31.02 22.66 -13.27
C HIS A 561 31.62 21.42 -13.95
N GLU A 562 30.95 20.28 -13.81
CA GLU A 562 31.32 19.00 -14.44
C GLU A 562 30.14 18.41 -15.21
N LEU A 563 30.41 17.88 -16.40
CA LEU A 563 29.40 17.31 -17.31
C LEU A 563 29.81 15.89 -17.72
N TYR A 564 28.98 14.93 -17.34
CA TYR A 564 29.14 13.50 -17.56
C TYR A 564 28.07 13.02 -18.54
N VAL A 565 28.38 13.08 -19.83
CA VAL A 565 27.52 12.60 -20.91
C VAL A 565 27.94 11.22 -21.39
N ASP A 566 26.96 10.43 -21.83
CA ASP A 566 27.20 9.15 -22.49
C ASP A 566 28.13 9.30 -23.73
N PRO A 567 29.06 8.35 -24.01
CA PRO A 567 29.97 8.42 -25.16
C PRO A 567 29.30 8.50 -26.55
N PHE A 568 27.99 8.30 -26.65
CA PHE A 568 27.18 8.42 -27.88
C PHE A 568 26.43 9.76 -28.00
N VAL A 569 26.66 10.73 -27.11
CA VAL A 569 26.09 12.08 -27.21
C VAL A 569 26.74 12.88 -28.36
N ASP A 570 25.96 13.23 -29.38
CA ASP A 570 26.43 13.84 -30.63
C ASP A 570 26.88 15.31 -30.49
N GLU A 571 26.20 16.13 -29.66
CA GLU A 571 26.55 17.55 -29.47
C GLU A 571 26.12 18.10 -28.10
N VAL A 572 27.02 18.82 -27.40
CA VAL A 572 26.68 19.65 -26.24
C VAL A 572 26.69 21.12 -26.67
N THR A 573 25.53 21.79 -26.63
CA THR A 573 25.39 23.18 -27.09
C THR A 573 25.05 24.13 -25.94
N ILE A 574 26.05 24.85 -25.42
CA ILE A 574 25.83 25.98 -24.51
C ILE A 574 25.24 27.14 -25.33
N LYS A 575 24.03 27.62 -24.99
CA LYS A 575 23.23 28.54 -25.81
C LYS A 575 23.15 29.95 -25.26
#